data_AF-A0A0R2XRC2-F1
#
_entry.id   AF-A0A0R2XRC2-F1
#
_cell.length_a   1.000
_cell.length_b   1.000
_cell.length_c   1.000
_cell.angle_alpha   90.00
_cell.angle_beta   90.00
_cell.angle_gamma   90.00
#
_symmetry.space_group_name_H-M   'P 1'
#
loop_
_entity.id
_entity.type
_entity.pdbx_description
1 polymer ?
#
loop_
_entity_poly.entity_id
_entity_poly.type
_entity_poly.pdbx_seq_one_letter_code
_entity_poly.pdbx_strand_id
1 'polypeptide(L)'
;MATPQFLRCRPWQLCALLLLSIVSALGQGFVGNVPDINESPLERAKRARQELMQRMQAEVDQSNIVAESLEGRIIRLKRELAAAEVELAKRNEAAPATVAAEISSAALVVISSEQSAGSGFIAEIRGRTFLITNIHVLGAARGASIQTVDGVDITLPSYGYLSRQRDIAIVPIEWEGPTLPLSQSLSFDEVDIGQAVTVIGNSDGARVGSRLKGEVTGIGPNELEVSAKFVPGNSGSPIVHDELGKVIAIASHLKDFSVKSKWTEDSEKADVRRFGYRLDGEIEWGRVTLVDLYRQAEAYHRYEDRTRVMSQIGYMLQYEDELMTSYSSHDSLGHLFGYFERDFQWHRGMNSSNNQRMLKHFITSMLSELQTDRVGTQEALEIDFYQRRFLVTEDLRDQAAQDFIDFADSRLD
;
A
#
# COMPACT_ATOMS: atom_id res chain seq x y z
N MET A 1 -30.60 4.62 -29.99
CA MET A 1 -31.80 4.60 -29.14
C MET A 1 -31.36 4.71 -27.69
N ALA A 2 -31.86 5.74 -27.00
CA ALA A 2 -31.68 6.16 -25.60
C ALA A 2 -30.59 5.49 -24.72
N THR A 3 -29.60 6.30 -24.37
CA THR A 3 -28.80 6.27 -23.11
C THR A 3 -29.50 7.17 -22.04
N PRO A 4 -28.88 7.52 -20.89
CA PRO A 4 -29.01 6.85 -19.60
C PRO A 4 -29.58 7.77 -18.48
N GLN A 5 -29.92 7.21 -17.32
CA GLN A 5 -30.24 7.98 -16.10
C GLN A 5 -28.95 8.41 -15.39
N PHE A 6 -28.65 9.70 -15.45
CA PHE A 6 -27.69 10.37 -14.56
C PHE A 6 -28.43 11.39 -13.70
N LEU A 7 -28.34 11.22 -12.38
CA LEU A 7 -28.56 12.27 -11.39
C LEU A 7 -27.48 13.34 -11.59
N ARG A 8 -27.90 14.52 -12.07
CA ARG A 8 -27.08 15.73 -12.02
C ARG A 8 -27.90 16.91 -11.51
N CYS A 9 -27.24 17.63 -10.61
CA CYS A 9 -27.50 18.93 -10.03
C CYS A 9 -28.28 19.90 -10.93
N ARG A 10 -29.23 20.63 -10.35
CA ARG A 10 -29.81 21.85 -10.92
C ARG A 10 -29.52 23.05 -10.00
N PRO A 11 -28.61 23.96 -10.38
CA PRO A 11 -28.71 25.37 -10.03
C PRO A 11 -29.34 26.10 -11.22
N TRP A 12 -30.46 26.80 -10.99
CA TRP A 12 -31.04 27.89 -11.82
C TRP A 12 -32.57 27.82 -11.80
N GLN A 13 -33.16 28.45 -10.78
CA GLN A 13 -34.52 29.00 -10.83
C GLN A 13 -34.51 30.39 -10.19
N LEU A 14 -33.87 31.33 -10.89
CA LEU A 14 -33.99 32.76 -10.71
C LEU A 14 -34.01 33.34 -12.12
N CYS A 15 -35.19 33.44 -12.76
CA CYS A 15 -35.47 34.31 -13.93
C CYS A 15 -36.87 34.13 -14.59
N ALA A 16 -37.94 33.83 -13.85
CA ALA A 16 -39.29 33.79 -14.46
C ALA A 16 -40.39 34.41 -13.58
N LEU A 17 -40.08 35.55 -12.96
CA LEU A 17 -41.05 36.37 -12.20
C LEU A 17 -41.04 37.84 -12.65
N LEU A 18 -40.90 38.08 -13.95
CA LEU A 18 -41.20 39.38 -14.55
C LEU A 18 -41.83 39.10 -15.92
N LEU A 19 -43.04 39.62 -16.11
CA LEU A 19 -43.89 39.55 -17.32
C LEU A 19 -44.84 38.34 -17.38
N LEU A 20 -45.98 38.44 -16.67
CA LEU A 20 -47.33 38.15 -17.19
C LEU A 20 -48.37 38.29 -16.06
N SER A 21 -48.56 39.52 -15.60
CA SER A 21 -49.86 39.95 -15.09
C SER A 21 -50.57 40.63 -16.25
N ILE A 22 -51.69 40.07 -16.71
CA ILE A 22 -52.88 40.74 -17.25
C ILE A 22 -53.79 39.65 -17.86
N VAL A 23 -55.04 39.63 -17.40
CA VAL A 23 -56.20 38.83 -17.83
C VAL A 23 -56.33 37.40 -17.27
N SER A 24 -57.08 37.25 -16.18
CA SER A 24 -58.41 36.60 -16.19
C SER A 24 -58.89 36.32 -14.76
N ALA A 25 -59.55 37.30 -14.14
CA ALA A 25 -60.41 37.07 -12.97
C ALA A 25 -61.84 37.46 -13.36
N LEU A 26 -62.61 36.47 -13.83
CA LEU A 26 -64.06 36.50 -13.97
C LEU A 26 -64.56 35.13 -13.48
N GLY A 27 -65.15 35.08 -12.28
CA GLY A 27 -65.70 33.83 -11.75
C GLY A 27 -66.02 33.79 -10.26
N GLN A 28 -66.96 34.64 -9.83
CA GLN A 28 -67.89 34.47 -8.69
C GLN A 28 -67.36 34.44 -7.23
N GLY A 29 -67.89 35.39 -6.44
CA GLY A 29 -67.80 35.43 -4.98
C GLY A 29 -68.03 36.81 -4.38
N PHE A 30 -69.04 37.54 -4.85
CA PHE A 30 -69.33 38.93 -4.48
C PHE A 30 -70.26 38.98 -3.26
N VAL A 31 -69.72 39.24 -2.06
CA VAL A 31 -70.47 39.90 -0.97
C VAL A 31 -69.51 40.84 -0.23
N GLY A 32 -69.83 42.14 -0.25
CA GLY A 32 -69.31 43.10 0.73
C GLY A 32 -68.29 44.13 0.23
N ASN A 33 -68.74 45.11 -0.55
CA ASN A 33 -68.78 46.55 -0.21
C ASN A 33 -68.92 47.37 -1.50
N VAL A 34 -69.99 48.14 -1.59
CA VAL A 34 -70.26 49.04 -2.71
C VAL A 34 -69.25 50.20 -2.65
N PRO A 35 -68.45 50.47 -3.71
CA PRO A 35 -67.58 51.65 -3.72
C PRO A 35 -68.44 52.92 -3.83
N ASP A 36 -68.17 53.87 -2.94
CA ASP A 36 -68.78 55.20 -2.93
C ASP A 36 -68.50 55.92 -4.26
N ILE A 37 -69.55 56.35 -4.96
CA ILE A 37 -69.50 56.84 -6.35
C ILE A 37 -69.17 58.34 -6.41
N ASN A 38 -68.94 59.01 -5.27
CA ASN A 38 -68.70 60.46 -5.23
C ASN A 38 -67.22 60.90 -5.28
N GLU A 39 -66.26 59.99 -5.47
CA GLU A 39 -64.83 60.35 -5.58
C GLU A 39 -64.35 60.44 -7.04
N SER A 40 -63.72 61.58 -7.37
CA SER A 40 -63.17 61.83 -8.71
C SER A 40 -62.12 60.76 -9.11
N PRO A 41 -62.01 60.40 -10.40
CA PRO A 41 -61.05 59.39 -10.87
C PRO A 41 -59.60 59.67 -10.46
N LEU A 42 -59.25 60.95 -10.29
CA LEU A 42 -57.91 61.38 -9.88
C LEU A 42 -57.61 61.03 -8.42
N GLU A 43 -58.58 61.16 -7.52
CA GLU A 43 -58.40 60.85 -6.10
C GLU A 43 -58.33 59.33 -5.86
N ARG A 44 -59.06 58.54 -6.65
CA ARG A 44 -58.90 57.07 -6.67
C ARG A 44 -57.51 56.66 -7.14
N ALA A 45 -56.97 57.31 -8.18
CA ALA A 45 -55.63 57.03 -8.66
C ALA A 45 -54.54 57.42 -7.65
N LYS A 46 -54.71 58.54 -6.94
CA LYS A 46 -53.79 58.96 -5.87
C LYS A 46 -53.80 57.99 -4.70
N ARG A 47 -54.99 57.56 -4.24
CA ARG A 47 -55.12 56.60 -3.14
C ARG A 47 -54.53 55.24 -3.50
N ALA A 48 -54.83 54.72 -4.70
CA ALA A 48 -54.23 53.48 -5.19
C ALA A 48 -52.70 53.55 -5.29
N ARG A 49 -52.16 54.70 -5.72
CA ARG A 49 -50.70 54.92 -5.77
C ARG A 49 -50.08 54.98 -4.37
N GLN A 50 -50.78 55.58 -3.40
CA GLN A 50 -50.32 55.70 -2.03
C GLN A 50 -50.36 54.36 -1.29
N GLU A 51 -51.41 53.56 -1.51
CA GLU A 51 -51.50 52.18 -1.03
C GLU A 51 -50.44 51.27 -1.67
N LEU A 52 -50.16 51.45 -2.96
CA LEU A 52 -49.08 50.71 -3.64
C LEU A 52 -47.71 51.07 -3.04
N MET A 53 -47.44 52.35 -2.79
CA MET A 53 -46.19 52.79 -2.15
C MET A 53 -46.06 52.23 -0.72
N GLN A 54 -47.15 52.19 0.05
CA GLN A 54 -47.13 51.58 1.39
C GLN A 54 -46.90 50.07 1.34
N ARG A 55 -47.48 49.36 0.36
CA ARG A 55 -47.23 47.92 0.16
C ARG A 55 -45.79 47.63 -0.27
N MET A 56 -45.24 48.44 -1.19
CA MET A 56 -43.84 48.32 -1.59
C MET A 56 -42.88 48.61 -0.42
N GLN A 57 -43.20 49.60 0.42
CA GLN A 57 -42.39 49.90 1.61
C GLN A 57 -42.46 48.75 2.63
N ALA A 58 -43.64 48.17 2.85
CA ALA A 58 -43.81 47.02 3.73
C ALA A 58 -43.10 45.76 3.21
N GLU A 59 -43.06 45.51 1.90
CA GLU A 59 -42.29 44.40 1.30
C GLU A 59 -40.77 44.59 1.41
N VAL A 60 -40.28 45.84 1.33
CA VAL A 60 -38.87 46.19 1.57
C VAL A 60 -38.51 45.97 3.04
N ASP A 61 -39.37 46.40 3.97
CA ASP A 61 -39.15 46.21 5.40
C ASP A 61 -39.24 44.73 5.80
N GLN A 62 -40.13 43.96 5.19
CA GLN A 62 -40.29 42.52 5.42
C GLN A 62 -39.13 41.69 4.82
N SER A 63 -38.53 42.15 3.71
CA SER A 63 -37.32 41.55 3.13
C SER A 63 -36.07 41.80 3.98
N ASN A 64 -36.00 42.94 4.68
CA ASN A 64 -34.93 43.25 5.65
C ASN A 64 -35.04 42.43 6.95
N ILE A 65 -36.21 41.86 7.26
CA ILE A 65 -36.43 41.07 8.50
C ILE A 65 -36.07 39.59 8.32
N VAL A 66 -36.01 39.06 7.09
CA VAL A 66 -35.80 37.62 6.82
C VAL A 66 -34.42 37.30 6.22
N ALA A 67 -33.60 38.30 5.88
CA ALA A 67 -32.22 38.08 5.48
C ALA A 67 -31.30 38.05 6.70
N GLU A 68 -30.94 36.86 7.20
CA GLU A 68 -29.70 36.73 7.96
C GLU A 68 -28.57 37.22 7.03
N SER A 69 -28.05 38.43 7.28
CA SER A 69 -27.09 39.06 6.36
C SER A 69 -25.91 38.12 6.16
N LEU A 70 -25.35 38.11 4.95
CA LEU A 70 -24.18 37.27 4.63
C LEU A 70 -23.05 37.48 5.65
N GLU A 71 -22.90 38.71 6.15
CA GLU A 71 -21.99 39.07 7.23
C GLU A 71 -22.34 38.38 8.56
N GLY A 72 -23.62 38.29 8.93
CA GLY A 72 -24.08 37.54 10.10
C GLY A 72 -23.73 36.06 10.03
N ARG A 73 -23.88 35.45 8.86
CA ARG A 73 -23.49 34.05 8.61
C ARG A 73 -21.98 33.87 8.69
N ILE A 74 -21.20 34.78 8.13
CA ILE A 74 -19.72 34.75 8.20
C ILE A 74 -19.25 34.90 9.66
N ILE A 75 -19.83 35.81 10.43
CA ILE A 75 -19.49 36.02 11.84
C ILE A 75 -19.81 34.77 12.66
N ARG A 76 -20.97 34.16 12.42
CA ARG A 76 -21.38 32.91 13.10
C ARG A 76 -20.45 31.76 12.76
N LEU A 77 -20.16 31.52 11.48
CA LEU A 77 -19.26 30.45 11.04
C LEU A 77 -17.83 30.63 11.56
N LYS A 78 -17.32 31.87 11.61
CA LYS A 78 -16.02 32.17 12.23
C LYS A 78 -16.01 31.83 13.72
N ARG A 79 -17.13 32.04 14.42
CA ARG A 79 -17.26 31.74 15.85
C ARG A 79 -17.37 30.23 16.10
N GLU A 80 -18.11 29.52 15.26
CA GLU A 80 -18.21 28.05 15.28
C GLU A 80 -16.85 27.40 14.94
N LEU A 81 -16.11 27.96 13.97
CA LEU A 81 -14.76 27.51 13.63
C LEU A 81 -13.77 27.76 14.78
N ALA A 82 -13.77 28.96 15.37
CA ALA A 82 -12.91 29.25 16.51
C ALA A 82 -13.24 28.39 17.73
N ALA A 83 -14.52 28.07 17.97
CA ALA A 83 -14.93 27.15 19.02
C ALA A 83 -14.46 25.71 18.73
N ALA A 84 -14.54 25.25 17.48
CA ALA A 84 -14.04 23.95 17.06
C ALA A 84 -12.51 23.87 17.15
N GLU A 85 -11.78 24.93 16.77
CA GLU A 85 -10.33 25.03 16.91
C GLU A 85 -9.88 25.01 18.37
N VAL A 86 -10.61 25.70 19.26
CA VAL A 86 -10.36 25.66 20.71
C VAL A 86 -10.67 24.28 21.29
N GLU A 87 -11.72 23.62 20.81
CA GLU A 87 -12.04 22.26 21.26
C GLU A 87 -11.02 21.23 20.75
N LEU A 88 -10.54 21.41 19.52
CA LEU A 88 -9.43 20.63 18.95
C LEU A 88 -8.12 20.89 19.69
N ALA A 89 -7.83 22.15 20.03
CA ALA A 89 -6.67 22.54 20.81
C ALA A 89 -6.74 21.97 22.23
N LYS A 90 -7.91 21.95 22.88
CA LYS A 90 -8.12 21.28 24.17
C LYS A 90 -8.01 19.76 24.06
N ARG A 91 -8.41 19.16 22.94
CA ARG A 91 -8.21 17.74 22.65
C ARG A 91 -6.74 17.38 22.42
N ASN A 92 -5.95 18.33 21.90
CA ASN A 92 -4.50 18.18 21.70
C ASN A 92 -3.68 18.56 22.96
N GLU A 93 -4.17 19.49 23.80
CA GLU A 93 -3.59 19.87 25.10
C GLU A 93 -3.94 18.89 26.21
N ALA A 94 -5.09 18.21 26.11
CA ALA A 94 -5.30 16.95 26.80
C ALA A 94 -4.33 15.95 26.18
N ALA A 95 -3.09 15.97 26.69
CA ALA A 95 -2.06 15.01 26.36
C ALA A 95 -2.73 13.64 26.29
N PRO A 96 -2.65 12.92 25.15
CA PRO A 96 -3.11 11.55 25.16
C PRO A 96 -2.36 10.91 26.31
N ALA A 97 -3.11 10.38 27.29
CA ALA A 97 -2.53 9.47 28.24
C ALA A 97 -1.69 8.52 27.40
N THR A 98 -0.40 8.42 27.68
CA THR A 98 0.50 7.48 27.02
C THR A 98 -0.06 6.10 27.30
N VAL A 99 -1.04 5.67 26.51
CA VAL A 99 -1.43 4.30 26.33
C VAL A 99 -0.28 3.77 25.49
N ALA A 100 0.84 3.49 26.14
CA ALA A 100 1.73 2.47 25.64
C ALA A 100 0.84 1.24 25.54
N ALA A 101 0.21 1.03 24.39
CA ALA A 101 -0.64 -0.12 24.16
C ALA A 101 0.21 -1.32 24.55
N GLU A 102 -0.22 -2.06 25.57
CA GLU A 102 0.39 -3.34 25.89
C GLU A 102 0.06 -4.27 24.72
N ILE A 103 0.89 -4.21 23.69
CA ILE A 103 0.77 -5.07 22.52
C ILE A 103 1.09 -6.46 23.01
N SER A 104 0.05 -7.28 23.11
CA SER A 104 0.13 -8.64 23.62
C SER A 104 1.03 -9.48 22.72
N SER A 105 2.11 -10.03 23.30
CA SER A 105 3.00 -10.96 22.59
C SER A 105 2.26 -12.20 22.08
N ALA A 106 1.16 -12.58 22.74
CA ALA A 106 0.30 -13.70 22.37
C ALA A 106 -0.33 -13.56 20.98
N ALA A 107 -0.50 -12.33 20.47
CA ALA A 107 -1.04 -12.09 19.14
C ALA A 107 0.04 -12.08 18.05
N LEU A 108 1.32 -12.16 18.41
CA LEU A 108 2.43 -12.21 17.46
C LEU A 108 2.72 -13.67 17.10
N VAL A 109 3.02 -13.91 15.83
CA VAL A 109 3.20 -15.24 15.27
C VAL A 109 4.58 -15.35 14.63
N VAL A 110 5.26 -16.45 14.92
CA VAL A 110 6.51 -16.87 14.28
C VAL A 110 6.17 -17.96 13.27
N ILE A 111 6.63 -17.78 12.04
CA ILE A 111 6.50 -18.75 10.94
C ILE A 111 7.90 -19.21 10.61
N SER A 112 8.22 -20.47 10.88
CA SER A 112 9.60 -20.97 10.75
C SER A 112 9.67 -22.36 10.13
N SER A 113 10.59 -22.55 9.20
CA SER A 113 11.01 -23.82 8.63
C SER A 113 12.54 -23.94 8.71
N GLU A 114 13.11 -25.06 8.29
CA GLU A 114 14.58 -25.26 8.29
C GLU A 114 15.32 -24.24 7.41
N GLN A 115 14.64 -23.69 6.39
CA GLN A 115 15.25 -22.85 5.36
C GLN A 115 14.70 -21.42 5.33
N SER A 116 13.65 -21.12 6.10
CA SER A 116 12.99 -19.82 6.08
C SER A 116 12.42 -19.45 7.45
N ALA A 117 12.51 -18.16 7.78
CA ALA A 117 11.88 -17.59 8.95
C ALA A 117 11.15 -16.30 8.57
N GLY A 118 9.95 -16.14 9.10
CA GLY A 118 9.13 -14.95 8.97
C GLY A 118 8.27 -14.76 10.20
N SER A 119 7.51 -13.69 10.17
CA SER A 119 6.63 -13.28 11.25
C SER A 119 5.21 -13.08 10.73
N GLY A 120 4.27 -12.99 11.66
CA GLY A 120 2.88 -12.67 11.39
C GLY A 120 2.25 -12.15 12.67
N PHE A 121 0.97 -11.84 12.59
CA PHE A 121 0.20 -11.48 13.77
C PHE A 121 -1.28 -11.80 13.56
N ILE A 122 -1.99 -11.90 14.67
CA ILE A 122 -3.39 -12.25 14.71
C ILE A 122 -4.20 -10.98 14.90
N ALA A 123 -5.16 -10.74 14.02
CA ALA A 123 -6.02 -9.58 14.09
C ALA A 123 -7.45 -9.90 13.67
N GLU A 124 -8.38 -9.09 14.14
CA GLU A 124 -9.79 -9.21 13.76
C GLU A 124 -10.10 -8.26 12.59
N ILE A 125 -10.72 -8.80 11.55
CA ILE A 125 -11.25 -8.05 10.41
C ILE A 125 -12.73 -8.41 10.27
N ARG A 126 -13.60 -7.41 10.48
CA ARG A 126 -15.07 -7.55 10.32
C ARG A 126 -15.66 -8.72 11.14
N GLY A 127 -15.25 -8.88 12.40
CA GLY A 127 -15.77 -9.92 13.30
C GLY A 127 -15.21 -11.32 13.03
N ARG A 128 -14.13 -11.46 12.27
CA ARG A 128 -13.44 -12.73 12.02
C ARG A 128 -11.96 -12.58 12.29
N THR A 129 -11.37 -13.64 12.84
CA THR A 129 -9.94 -13.67 13.18
C THR A 129 -9.11 -14.18 12.01
N PHE A 130 -8.01 -13.48 11.74
CA PHE A 130 -7.07 -13.83 10.69
C PHE A 130 -5.64 -13.84 11.22
N LEU A 131 -4.86 -14.80 10.75
CA LEU A 131 -3.41 -14.65 10.67
C LEU A 131 -3.09 -13.72 9.51
N ILE A 132 -2.34 -12.65 9.76
CA ILE A 132 -1.87 -11.69 8.77
C ILE A 132 -0.35 -11.82 8.65
N THR A 133 0.16 -11.92 7.43
CA THR A 133 1.59 -11.97 7.11
C THR A 133 1.83 -11.52 5.67
N ASN A 134 3.06 -11.63 5.15
CA ASN A 134 3.35 -11.42 3.73
C ASN A 134 3.00 -12.64 2.87
N ILE A 135 2.74 -12.42 1.58
CA ILE A 135 2.51 -13.51 0.61
C ILE A 135 3.78 -14.35 0.48
N HIS A 136 4.96 -13.72 0.41
CA HIS A 136 6.21 -14.48 0.30
C HIS A 136 6.52 -15.33 1.54
N VAL A 137 6.17 -14.83 2.74
CA VAL A 137 6.33 -15.59 4.00
C VAL A 137 5.37 -16.77 4.02
N LEU A 138 4.09 -16.53 3.72
CA LEU A 138 3.11 -17.61 3.67
C LEU A 138 3.45 -18.64 2.58
N GLY A 139 3.91 -18.19 1.40
CA GLY A 139 4.33 -19.08 0.32
C GLY A 139 5.49 -20.01 0.67
N ALA A 140 6.39 -19.57 1.56
CA ALA A 140 7.49 -20.36 2.09
C ALA A 140 7.10 -21.22 3.31
N ALA A 141 5.85 -21.14 3.79
CA ALA A 141 5.42 -21.77 5.03
C ALA A 141 5.02 -23.26 4.89
N ARG A 142 5.29 -23.89 3.74
CA ARG A 142 4.96 -25.32 3.55
C ARG A 142 5.73 -26.19 4.53
N GLY A 143 5.00 -26.84 5.45
CA GLY A 143 5.60 -27.65 6.52
C GLY A 143 6.28 -26.82 7.62
N ALA A 144 6.10 -25.51 7.63
CA ALA A 144 6.62 -24.64 8.67
C ALA A 144 5.85 -24.83 10.00
N SER A 145 6.55 -24.63 11.10
CA SER A 145 5.93 -24.39 12.41
C SER A 145 5.37 -22.97 12.43
N ILE A 146 4.10 -22.86 12.80
CA ILE A 146 3.37 -21.59 12.93
C ILE A 146 2.88 -21.51 14.37
N GLN A 147 3.55 -20.69 15.16
CA GLN A 147 3.32 -20.61 16.60
C GLN A 147 3.25 -19.15 17.04
N THR A 148 2.44 -18.86 18.05
CA THR A 148 2.57 -17.56 18.73
C THR A 148 3.92 -17.46 19.44
N VAL A 149 4.34 -16.24 19.79
CA VAL A 149 5.57 -16.03 20.59
C VAL A 149 5.49 -16.76 21.94
N ASP A 150 4.28 -16.92 22.48
CA ASP A 150 4.02 -17.66 23.72
C ASP A 150 3.98 -19.20 23.52
N GLY A 151 4.22 -19.68 22.29
CA GLY A 151 4.37 -21.09 21.95
C GLY A 151 3.06 -21.82 21.61
N VAL A 152 1.97 -21.10 21.33
CA VAL A 152 0.69 -21.72 20.94
C VAL A 152 0.69 -22.03 19.46
N ASP A 153 0.48 -23.31 19.10
CA ASP A 153 0.39 -23.75 17.70
C ASP A 153 -0.87 -23.20 17.01
N ILE A 154 -0.69 -22.70 15.78
CA ILE A 154 -1.78 -22.23 14.91
C ILE A 154 -1.91 -23.18 13.72
N THR A 155 -3.08 -23.80 13.61
CA THR A 155 -3.41 -24.64 12.45
C THR A 155 -4.05 -23.79 11.35
N LEU A 156 -3.47 -23.81 10.16
CA LEU A 156 -4.04 -23.12 9.00
C LEU A 156 -5.09 -24.00 8.29
N PRO A 157 -6.18 -23.40 7.76
CA PRO A 157 -7.08 -24.07 6.82
C PRO A 157 -6.41 -24.29 5.46
N SER A 158 -7.12 -24.95 4.53
CA SER A 158 -6.62 -25.23 3.18
C SER A 158 -6.58 -24.02 2.22
N TYR A 159 -7.01 -22.84 2.65
CA TYR A 159 -7.14 -21.65 1.81
C TYR A 159 -6.80 -20.36 2.56
N GLY A 160 -6.45 -19.32 1.81
CA GLY A 160 -6.23 -17.96 2.31
C GLY A 160 -6.71 -16.92 1.30
N TYR A 161 -6.52 -15.65 1.64
CA TYR A 161 -6.76 -14.53 0.75
C TYR A 161 -5.48 -13.73 0.57
N LEU A 162 -5.12 -13.45 -0.67
CA LEU A 162 -3.94 -12.69 -1.03
C LEU A 162 -4.37 -11.34 -1.58
N SER A 163 -3.63 -10.29 -1.25
CA SER A 163 -3.79 -9.01 -1.92
C SER A 163 -3.30 -9.13 -3.36
N ARG A 164 -4.09 -8.60 -4.31
CA ARG A 164 -3.68 -8.58 -5.72
C ARG A 164 -2.51 -7.66 -5.97
N GLN A 165 -2.34 -6.59 -5.19
CA GLN A 165 -1.35 -5.54 -5.46
C GLN A 165 -0.23 -5.45 -4.41
N ARG A 166 -0.51 -5.86 -3.17
CA ARG A 166 0.39 -5.73 -2.03
C ARG A 166 0.89 -7.10 -1.61
N ASP A 167 2.07 -7.18 -1.00
CA ASP A 167 2.59 -8.42 -0.43
C ASP A 167 1.91 -8.72 0.92
N ILE A 168 0.59 -8.90 0.91
CA ILE A 168 -0.23 -9.14 2.10
C ILE A 168 -1.03 -10.42 1.90
N ALA A 169 -0.95 -11.32 2.87
CA ALA A 169 -1.79 -12.51 2.95
C ALA A 169 -2.57 -12.51 4.27
N ILE A 170 -3.85 -12.87 4.20
CA ILE A 170 -4.69 -13.13 5.37
C ILE A 170 -5.24 -14.54 5.31
N VAL A 171 -5.13 -15.28 6.41
CA VAL A 171 -5.61 -16.65 6.52
C VAL A 171 -6.61 -16.72 7.67
N PRO A 172 -7.87 -17.14 7.44
CA PRO A 172 -8.84 -17.25 8.52
C PRO A 172 -8.41 -18.36 9.48
N ILE A 173 -8.47 -18.11 10.78
CA ILE A 173 -8.07 -19.07 11.82
C ILE A 173 -9.12 -19.14 12.92
N GLU A 174 -9.23 -20.31 13.55
CA GLU A 174 -9.97 -20.46 14.81
C GLU A 174 -9.03 -20.04 15.96
N TRP A 175 -9.36 -18.96 16.64
CA TRP A 175 -8.49 -18.34 17.65
C TRP A 175 -9.28 -17.69 18.76
N GLU A 176 -9.01 -18.10 20.00
CA GLU A 176 -9.65 -17.57 21.22
C GLU A 176 -8.74 -16.64 22.04
N GLY A 177 -7.52 -16.40 21.57
CA GLY A 177 -6.54 -15.56 22.26
C GLY A 177 -6.61 -14.07 21.89
N PRO A 178 -5.64 -13.27 22.36
CA PRO A 178 -5.56 -11.84 22.05
C PRO A 178 -5.40 -11.58 20.55
N THR A 179 -5.94 -10.45 20.09
CA THR A 179 -5.78 -9.93 18.73
C THR A 179 -5.15 -8.55 18.76
N LEU A 180 -4.46 -8.17 17.69
CA LEU A 180 -3.96 -6.81 17.52
C LEU A 180 -5.02 -5.91 16.88
N PRO A 181 -5.25 -4.70 17.40
CA PRO A 181 -6.16 -3.75 16.78
C PRO A 181 -5.55 -3.21 15.49
N LEU A 182 -6.31 -3.30 14.40
CA LEU A 182 -5.95 -2.71 13.11
C LEU A 182 -6.50 -1.30 13.00
N SER A 183 -5.78 -0.39 12.33
CA SER A 183 -6.45 0.81 11.84
C SER A 183 -7.37 0.45 10.67
N GLN A 184 -8.61 0.94 10.73
CA GLN A 184 -9.64 0.69 9.71
C GLN A 184 -9.61 1.72 8.57
N SER A 185 -8.84 2.80 8.72
CA SER A 185 -8.65 3.87 7.75
C SER A 185 -7.38 4.62 8.12
N LEU A 186 -6.31 4.53 7.32
CA LEU A 186 -5.18 5.47 7.46
C LEU A 186 -5.43 6.62 6.49
N SER A 187 -6.55 7.31 6.68
CA SER A 187 -6.71 8.64 6.08
C SER A 187 -5.44 9.43 6.36
N PHE A 188 -5.00 10.26 5.42
CA PHE A 188 -3.77 11.03 5.51
C PHE A 188 -3.63 11.81 6.84
N ASP A 189 -4.73 12.03 7.57
CA ASP A 189 -4.79 12.70 8.87
C ASP A 189 -4.42 11.81 10.09
N GLU A 190 -4.26 10.48 9.96
CA GLU A 190 -3.92 9.59 11.09
C GLU A 190 -2.45 9.18 11.16
N VAL A 191 -1.72 9.20 10.04
CA VAL A 191 -0.31 8.81 9.98
C VAL A 191 0.49 9.83 9.15
N ASP A 192 1.41 10.50 9.82
CA ASP A 192 2.30 11.53 9.29
C ASP A 192 3.77 11.11 9.36
N ILE A 193 4.59 11.73 8.51
CA ILE A 193 6.04 11.58 8.56
C ILE A 193 6.57 12.15 9.88
N GLY A 194 7.49 11.42 10.51
CA GLY A 194 8.07 11.75 11.82
C GLY A 194 7.33 11.14 13.01
N GLN A 195 6.17 10.52 12.80
CA GLN A 195 5.46 9.85 13.89
C GLN A 195 6.11 8.53 14.28
N ALA A 196 6.14 8.27 15.59
CA ALA A 196 6.79 7.10 16.17
C ALA A 196 6.03 5.81 15.83
N VAL A 197 6.78 4.79 15.43
CA VAL A 197 6.28 3.46 15.14
C VAL A 197 7.17 2.40 15.79
N THR A 198 6.57 1.27 16.11
CA THR A 198 7.27 0.09 16.61
C THR A 198 6.96 -1.09 15.70
N VAL A 199 7.99 -1.71 15.14
CA VAL A 199 7.89 -3.01 14.48
C VAL A 199 8.12 -4.09 15.54
N ILE A 200 7.19 -5.04 15.62
CA ILE A 200 7.23 -6.07 16.66
C ILE A 200 7.31 -7.43 16.00
N GLY A 201 8.48 -8.06 16.09
CA GLY A 201 8.77 -9.27 15.34
C GLY A 201 9.83 -10.12 16.00
N ASN A 202 10.03 -11.32 15.49
CA ASN A 202 11.09 -12.21 15.93
C ASN A 202 12.38 -11.85 15.18
N SER A 203 13.17 -10.91 15.73
CA SER A 203 14.53 -10.72 15.23
C SER A 203 15.33 -11.98 15.54
N ASP A 204 15.88 -12.62 14.51
CA ASP A 204 16.85 -13.70 14.59
C ASP A 204 16.34 -15.12 14.96
N GLY A 205 15.04 -15.38 14.89
CA GLY A 205 14.51 -16.75 15.11
C GLY A 205 14.52 -17.20 16.58
N ALA A 206 15.00 -16.38 17.52
CA ALA A 206 15.17 -16.70 18.93
C ALA A 206 13.87 -16.74 19.76
N ARG A 207 12.70 -16.54 19.13
CA ARG A 207 11.37 -16.47 19.77
C ARG A 207 11.27 -15.38 20.83
N VAL A 208 12.05 -14.32 20.69
CA VAL A 208 11.94 -13.13 21.53
C VAL A 208 11.30 -12.04 20.68
N GLY A 209 10.12 -11.55 21.11
CA GLY A 209 9.45 -10.42 20.46
C GLY A 209 10.31 -9.17 20.58
N SER A 210 11.14 -8.92 19.56
CA SER A 210 11.96 -7.72 19.47
C SER A 210 11.07 -6.53 19.12
N ARG A 211 11.18 -5.46 19.91
CA ARG A 211 10.53 -4.17 19.65
C ARG A 211 11.52 -3.26 18.96
N LEU A 212 11.36 -3.10 17.66
CA LEU A 212 12.21 -2.26 16.83
C LEU A 212 11.52 -0.90 16.67
N LYS A 213 11.95 0.07 17.47
CA LYS A 213 11.45 1.45 17.40
C LYS A 213 11.98 2.16 16.18
N GLY A 214 11.17 3.06 15.63
CA GLY A 214 11.52 3.98 14.56
C GLY A 214 10.44 5.03 14.38
N GLU A 215 10.43 5.63 13.22
CA GLU A 215 9.44 6.63 12.81
C GLU A 215 9.04 6.40 11.35
N VAL A 216 7.90 6.95 10.93
CA VAL A 216 7.51 7.00 9.53
C VAL A 216 8.41 8.00 8.81
N THR A 217 9.14 7.56 7.79
CA THR A 217 10.05 8.41 7.00
C THR A 217 9.51 8.72 5.61
N GLY A 218 8.46 8.02 5.18
CA GLY A 218 7.83 8.22 3.88
C GLY A 218 6.47 7.55 3.79
N ILE A 219 5.57 8.17 3.04
CA ILE A 219 4.21 7.68 2.84
C ILE A 219 3.95 7.56 1.35
N GLY A 220 3.77 6.32 0.89
CA GLY A 220 3.33 5.99 -0.46
C GLY A 220 1.85 5.60 -0.51
N PRO A 221 1.31 5.39 -1.72
CA PRO A 221 -0.09 4.98 -1.89
C PRO A 221 -0.40 3.60 -1.30
N ASN A 222 0.57 2.68 -1.29
CA ASN A 222 0.41 1.31 -0.82
C ASN A 222 1.42 0.93 0.29
N GLU A 223 2.45 1.75 0.51
CA GLU A 223 3.59 1.42 1.35
C GLU A 223 3.90 2.57 2.31
N LEU A 224 4.44 2.22 3.48
CA LEU A 224 5.11 3.16 4.39
C LEU A 224 6.59 2.85 4.38
N GLU A 225 7.40 3.90 4.38
CA GLU A 225 8.82 3.81 4.71
C GLU A 225 9.00 4.12 6.19
N VAL A 226 9.81 3.32 6.88
CA VAL A 226 10.07 3.48 8.31
C VAL A 226 11.56 3.39 8.63
N SER A 227 11.99 4.10 9.67
CA SER A 227 13.39 4.06 10.13
C SER A 227 13.71 2.86 11.03
N ALA A 228 12.67 2.13 11.49
CA ALA A 228 12.82 0.96 12.34
C ALA A 228 13.70 -0.10 11.67
N LYS A 229 14.79 -0.51 12.34
CA LYS A 229 15.88 -1.31 11.74
C LYS A 229 15.57 -2.82 11.66
N PHE A 230 14.44 -3.18 11.05
CA PHE A 230 14.10 -4.58 10.83
C PHE A 230 14.99 -5.22 9.74
N VAL A 231 15.21 -6.52 9.89
CA VAL A 231 16.06 -7.37 9.05
C VAL A 231 15.25 -8.56 8.52
N PRO A 232 15.76 -9.33 7.53
CA PRO A 232 15.14 -10.60 7.12
C PRO A 232 14.75 -11.45 8.34
N GLY A 233 13.56 -12.05 8.32
CA GLY A 233 12.92 -12.70 9.47
C GLY A 233 11.81 -11.87 10.15
N ASN A 234 11.89 -10.54 10.07
CA ASN A 234 10.81 -9.65 10.53
C ASN A 234 9.72 -9.44 9.48
N SER A 235 9.87 -9.95 8.25
CA SER A 235 8.83 -9.88 7.22
C SER A 235 7.53 -10.50 7.75
N GLY A 236 6.44 -9.77 7.62
CA GLY A 236 5.11 -10.08 8.12
C GLY A 236 4.83 -9.58 9.54
N SER A 237 5.83 -8.97 10.20
CA SER A 237 5.62 -8.32 11.51
C SER A 237 4.68 -7.11 11.40
N PRO A 238 3.83 -6.86 12.41
CA PRO A 238 3.04 -5.64 12.49
C PRO A 238 3.96 -4.42 12.67
N ILE A 239 3.67 -3.36 11.92
CA ILE A 239 4.14 -2.00 12.17
C ILE A 239 3.03 -1.29 12.94
N VAL A 240 3.29 -0.99 14.20
CA VAL A 240 2.33 -0.37 15.12
C VAL A 240 2.64 1.11 15.26
N HIS A 241 1.61 1.96 15.15
CA HIS A 241 1.73 3.37 15.47
C HIS A 241 1.72 3.56 16.99
N ASP A 242 2.76 4.18 17.54
CA ASP A 242 2.97 4.20 19.00
C ASP A 242 1.84 4.96 19.73
N GLU A 243 1.39 6.10 19.20
CA GLU A 243 0.33 6.89 19.84
C GLU A 243 -1.08 6.29 19.69
N LEU A 244 -1.36 5.63 18.56
CA LEU A 244 -2.67 5.03 18.29
C LEU A 244 -2.80 3.64 18.91
N GLY A 245 -1.68 2.95 19.15
CA GLY A 245 -1.64 1.57 19.59
C GLY A 245 -2.19 0.57 18.56
N LYS A 246 -2.28 0.97 17.29
CA LYS A 246 -2.88 0.19 16.20
C LYS A 246 -1.85 -0.23 15.16
N VAL A 247 -2.05 -1.40 14.56
CA VAL A 247 -1.28 -1.82 13.40
C VAL A 247 -1.69 -0.99 12.18
N ILE A 248 -0.71 -0.36 11.54
CA ILE A 248 -0.90 0.50 10.37
C ILE A 248 -0.32 -0.13 9.08
N ALA A 249 0.69 -0.98 9.21
CA ALA A 249 1.31 -1.64 8.07
C ALA A 249 1.92 -2.99 8.49
N ILE A 250 2.39 -3.77 7.51
CA ILE A 250 3.17 -4.99 7.73
C ILE A 250 4.58 -4.82 7.18
N ALA A 251 5.59 -5.10 7.97
CA ALA A 251 6.98 -5.08 7.52
C ALA A 251 7.16 -6.10 6.38
N SER A 252 7.86 -5.74 5.30
CA SER A 252 7.97 -6.61 4.12
C SER A 252 9.37 -6.68 3.56
N HIS A 253 9.96 -5.56 3.14
CA HIS A 253 11.21 -5.58 2.39
C HIS A 253 12.10 -4.37 2.68
N LEU A 254 13.37 -4.51 2.30
CA LEU A 254 14.38 -3.47 2.31
C LEU A 254 14.86 -3.20 0.89
N LYS A 255 15.30 -1.97 0.63
CA LYS A 255 15.95 -1.58 -0.63
C LYS A 255 17.29 -0.96 -0.30
N ASP A 256 18.33 -1.45 -0.98
CA ASP A 256 19.68 -0.94 -0.88
C ASP A 256 19.89 0.18 -1.92
N PHE A 257 20.25 1.35 -1.42
CA PHE A 257 20.58 2.56 -2.16
C PHE A 257 22.00 3.04 -1.81
N SER A 258 22.88 2.13 -1.38
CA SER A 258 24.31 2.38 -1.13
C SER A 258 25.06 2.75 -2.41
N VAL A 259 24.65 2.21 -3.56
CA VAL A 259 25.15 2.63 -4.87
C VAL A 259 24.60 4.02 -5.20
N LYS A 260 25.39 5.06 -4.88
CA LYS A 260 25.05 6.44 -5.18
C LYS A 260 25.33 6.75 -6.65
N SER A 261 24.35 7.34 -7.32
CA SER A 261 24.54 7.99 -8.62
C SER A 261 25.02 9.42 -8.39
N LYS A 262 25.53 10.07 -9.45
CA LYS A 262 25.84 11.52 -9.45
C LYS A 262 24.66 12.39 -8.95
N TRP A 263 23.42 11.88 -9.03
CA TRP A 263 22.20 12.57 -8.61
C TRP A 263 21.75 12.25 -7.17
N THR A 264 22.36 11.24 -6.53
CA THR A 264 22.00 10.78 -5.18
C THR A 264 23.16 10.83 -4.20
N GLU A 265 24.35 11.24 -4.65
CA GLU A 265 25.57 11.35 -3.85
C GLU A 265 25.40 12.27 -2.63
N ASP A 266 24.69 13.39 -2.80
CA ASP A 266 24.43 14.36 -1.72
C ASP A 266 23.15 14.06 -0.90
N SER A 267 22.51 12.90 -1.09
CA SER A 267 21.25 12.62 -0.38
C SER A 267 21.52 12.24 1.08
N GLU A 268 20.87 12.93 2.03
CA GLU A 268 20.90 12.58 3.46
C GLU A 268 20.09 11.32 3.80
N LYS A 269 19.55 10.61 2.79
CA LYS A 269 18.76 9.39 3.00
C LYS A 269 19.66 8.21 3.34
N ALA A 270 19.17 7.36 4.24
CA ALA A 270 19.83 6.11 4.61
C ALA A 270 20.08 5.22 3.38
N ASP A 271 21.22 4.52 3.38
CA ASP A 271 21.59 3.58 2.32
C ASP A 271 20.60 2.42 2.25
N VAL A 272 20.19 1.88 3.41
CA VAL A 272 19.17 0.82 3.47
C VAL A 272 17.85 1.40 3.94
N ARG A 273 16.89 1.47 3.03
CA ARG A 273 15.52 1.94 3.29
C ARG A 273 14.59 0.75 3.49
N ARG A 274 13.61 0.89 4.37
CA ARG A 274 12.77 -0.21 4.86
C ARG A 274 11.31 0.12 4.67
N PHE A 275 10.58 -0.83 4.11
CA PHE A 275 9.22 -0.63 3.64
C PHE A 275 8.25 -1.67 4.21
N GLY A 276 7.07 -1.20 4.57
CA GLY A 276 5.94 -2.04 4.94
C GLY A 276 4.72 -1.72 4.10
N TYR A 277 3.90 -2.73 3.81
CA TYR A 277 2.66 -2.53 3.08
C TYR A 277 1.55 -2.07 4.02
N ARG A 278 0.85 -1.02 3.62
CA ARG A 278 -0.28 -0.47 4.35
C ARG A 278 -1.45 -1.45 4.39
N LEU A 279 -2.14 -1.53 5.52
CA LEU A 279 -3.30 -2.41 5.72
C LEU A 279 -4.65 -1.71 5.46
N ASP A 280 -4.62 -0.45 5.06
CA ASP A 280 -5.80 0.39 4.87
C ASP A 280 -6.15 0.64 3.39
N GLY A 281 -7.23 1.37 3.17
CA GLY A 281 -7.76 1.63 1.85
C GLY A 281 -8.43 0.39 1.24
N GLU A 282 -8.73 0.48 -0.05
CA GLU A 282 -9.33 -0.65 -0.77
C GLU A 282 -8.26 -1.68 -1.12
N ILE A 283 -8.38 -2.87 -0.54
CA ILE A 283 -7.53 -4.02 -0.87
C ILE A 283 -8.38 -5.02 -1.66
N GLU A 284 -7.99 -5.25 -2.91
CA GLU A 284 -8.53 -6.33 -3.72
C GLU A 284 -7.97 -7.67 -3.24
N TRP A 285 -8.87 -8.55 -2.79
CA TRP A 285 -8.53 -9.88 -2.28
C TRP A 285 -8.83 -10.97 -3.30
N GLY A 286 -7.85 -11.82 -3.59
CA GLY A 286 -8.02 -13.08 -4.32
C GLY A 286 -7.99 -14.27 -3.36
N ARG A 287 -8.98 -15.16 -3.41
CA ARG A 287 -8.95 -16.41 -2.65
C ARG A 287 -8.03 -17.41 -3.36
N VAL A 288 -7.15 -18.07 -2.60
CA VAL A 288 -6.24 -19.10 -3.10
C VAL A 288 -6.28 -20.34 -2.22
N THR A 289 -5.96 -21.51 -2.78
CA THR A 289 -5.65 -22.70 -1.95
C THR A 289 -4.20 -22.63 -1.50
N LEU A 290 -3.89 -23.06 -0.27
CA LEU A 290 -2.51 -23.05 0.21
C LEU A 290 -1.61 -24.01 -0.59
N VAL A 291 -2.16 -25.12 -1.06
CA VAL A 291 -1.43 -26.07 -1.94
C VAL A 291 -0.97 -25.38 -3.22
N ASP A 292 -1.84 -24.60 -3.86
CA ASP A 292 -1.50 -23.87 -5.06
C ASP A 292 -0.53 -22.72 -4.79
N LEU A 293 -0.73 -21.98 -3.68
CA LEU A 293 0.22 -20.96 -3.23
C LEU A 293 1.63 -21.54 -3.08
N TYR A 294 1.78 -22.67 -2.37
CA TYR A 294 3.09 -23.29 -2.15
C TYR A 294 3.73 -23.77 -3.46
N ARG A 295 2.94 -24.34 -4.37
CA ARG A 295 3.43 -24.79 -5.69
C ARG A 295 4.01 -23.61 -6.49
N GLN A 296 3.28 -22.49 -6.55
CA GLN A 296 3.73 -21.31 -7.28
C GLN A 296 4.91 -20.61 -6.59
N ALA A 297 4.90 -20.57 -5.25
CA ALA A 297 6.01 -20.05 -4.45
C ALA A 297 7.31 -20.83 -4.70
N GLU A 298 7.23 -22.16 -4.72
CA GLU A 298 8.38 -23.04 -4.97
C GLU A 298 8.91 -22.89 -6.39
N ALA A 299 8.01 -22.79 -7.39
CA ALA A 299 8.38 -22.53 -8.78
C ALA A 299 9.12 -21.18 -8.92
N TYR A 300 8.57 -20.11 -8.35
CA TYR A 300 9.20 -18.79 -8.37
C TYR A 300 10.53 -18.77 -7.59
N HIS A 301 10.59 -19.39 -6.42
CA HIS A 301 11.81 -19.42 -5.60
C HIS A 301 12.98 -20.08 -6.36
N ARG A 302 12.74 -21.24 -6.98
CA ARG A 302 13.77 -21.90 -7.81
C ARG A 302 14.26 -21.01 -8.94
N TYR A 303 13.34 -20.29 -9.57
CA TYR A 303 13.62 -19.36 -10.65
C TYR A 303 14.49 -18.18 -10.21
N GLU A 304 14.09 -17.54 -9.11
CA GLU A 304 14.80 -16.40 -8.51
C GLU A 304 16.19 -16.79 -8.03
N ASP A 305 16.32 -17.92 -7.34
CA ASP A 305 17.59 -18.40 -6.81
C ASP A 305 18.60 -18.72 -7.93
N ARG A 306 18.16 -19.45 -8.97
CA ARG A 306 18.95 -19.68 -10.19
C ARG A 306 19.37 -18.36 -10.84
N THR A 307 18.43 -17.43 -11.01
CA THR A 307 18.70 -16.13 -11.64
C THR A 307 19.74 -15.32 -10.86
N ARG A 308 19.62 -15.28 -9.53
CA ARG A 308 20.57 -14.58 -8.65
C ARG A 308 21.98 -15.16 -8.76
N VAL A 309 22.12 -16.48 -8.76
CA VAL A 309 23.42 -17.14 -8.91
C VAL A 309 24.02 -16.87 -10.28
N MET A 310 23.24 -17.00 -11.36
CA MET A 310 23.72 -16.69 -12.71
C MET A 310 24.11 -15.22 -12.87
N SER A 311 23.34 -14.29 -12.30
CA SER A 311 23.67 -12.86 -12.30
C SER A 311 24.97 -12.58 -11.54
N GLN A 312 25.17 -13.19 -10.38
CA GLN A 312 26.42 -13.06 -9.63
C GLN A 312 27.63 -13.60 -10.42
N ILE A 313 27.44 -14.69 -11.16
CA ILE A 313 28.47 -15.26 -12.03
C ILE A 313 28.77 -14.32 -13.20
N GLY A 314 27.75 -13.77 -13.86
CA GLY A 314 27.90 -12.75 -14.91
C GLY A 314 28.70 -11.55 -14.41
N TYR A 315 28.37 -11.04 -13.22
CA TYR A 315 29.11 -9.97 -12.55
C TYR A 315 30.58 -10.34 -12.31
N MET A 316 30.87 -11.52 -11.74
CA MET A 316 32.25 -11.96 -11.49
C MET A 316 33.05 -12.09 -12.79
N LEU A 317 32.43 -12.56 -13.86
CA LEU A 317 33.09 -12.65 -15.18
C LEU A 317 33.49 -11.26 -15.68
N GLN A 318 32.60 -10.28 -15.56
CA GLN A 318 32.85 -8.93 -16.05
C GLN A 318 33.85 -8.15 -15.20
N TYR A 319 33.67 -8.17 -13.88
CA TYR A 319 34.27 -7.17 -13.00
C TYR A 319 35.31 -7.73 -12.01
N GLU A 320 35.37 -9.05 -11.83
CA GLU A 320 36.32 -9.69 -10.92
C GLU A 320 37.44 -10.41 -11.68
N ASP A 321 38.50 -10.78 -10.97
CA ASP A 321 39.69 -11.44 -11.52
C ASP A 321 39.66 -12.97 -11.47
N GLU A 322 38.60 -13.52 -10.88
CA GLU A 322 38.45 -14.93 -10.58
C GLU A 322 36.99 -15.38 -10.66
N LEU A 323 36.78 -16.58 -11.19
CA LEU A 323 35.51 -17.30 -11.06
C LEU A 323 35.58 -18.24 -9.86
N MET A 324 34.78 -17.93 -8.84
CA MET A 324 34.66 -18.78 -7.65
C MET A 324 33.92 -20.08 -7.95
N THR A 325 34.51 -21.20 -7.56
CA THR A 325 33.94 -22.56 -7.70
C THR A 325 33.08 -22.98 -6.51
N SER A 326 32.90 -22.10 -5.50
CA SER A 326 31.99 -22.35 -4.37
C SER A 326 30.54 -22.60 -4.81
N TYR A 327 30.14 -22.06 -5.96
CA TYR A 327 28.86 -22.32 -6.63
C TYR A 327 28.71 -23.74 -7.18
N SER A 328 29.77 -24.55 -7.18
CA SER A 328 29.70 -25.98 -7.53
C SER A 328 28.80 -26.81 -6.61
N SER A 329 28.52 -26.29 -5.40
CA SER A 329 27.60 -26.91 -4.45
C SER A 329 26.13 -26.58 -4.71
N HIS A 330 25.83 -25.72 -5.69
CA HIS A 330 24.45 -25.33 -5.99
C HIS A 330 23.65 -26.49 -6.59
N ASP A 331 22.50 -26.83 -6.01
CA ASP A 331 21.72 -28.01 -6.39
C ASP A 331 21.35 -28.06 -7.88
N SER A 332 21.09 -26.91 -8.50
CA SER A 332 20.64 -26.85 -9.90
C SER A 332 21.72 -26.44 -10.91
N LEU A 333 22.77 -25.74 -10.48
CA LEU A 333 23.77 -25.14 -11.38
C LEU A 333 25.19 -25.67 -11.13
N GLY A 334 25.40 -26.38 -10.01
CA GLY A 334 26.72 -26.87 -9.61
C GLY A 334 27.36 -27.80 -10.63
N HIS A 335 26.54 -28.56 -11.36
CA HIS A 335 27.00 -29.44 -12.44
C HIS A 335 27.76 -28.70 -13.55
N LEU A 336 27.49 -27.40 -13.77
CA LEU A 336 28.20 -26.59 -14.76
C LEU A 336 29.65 -26.31 -14.35
N PHE A 337 29.97 -26.40 -13.06
CA PHE A 337 31.30 -26.17 -12.53
C PHE A 337 32.19 -27.41 -12.56
N GLY A 338 31.71 -28.56 -13.03
CA GLY A 338 32.47 -29.82 -13.02
C GLY A 338 33.77 -29.81 -13.83
N TYR A 339 33.97 -28.79 -14.67
CA TYR A 339 35.21 -28.56 -15.40
C TYR A 339 36.26 -27.82 -14.58
N PHE A 340 35.89 -27.13 -13.50
CA PHE A 340 36.80 -26.33 -12.68
C PHE A 340 37.17 -27.10 -11.40
N GLU A 341 38.42 -27.56 -11.30
CA GLU A 341 38.95 -28.24 -10.09
C GLU A 341 39.22 -27.26 -8.93
N ARG A 342 39.30 -25.96 -9.23
CA ARG A 342 39.58 -24.85 -8.31
C ARG A 342 39.12 -23.54 -8.94
N ASP A 343 39.11 -22.48 -8.13
CA ASP A 343 38.81 -21.13 -8.59
C ASP A 343 39.67 -20.74 -9.80
N PHE A 344 39.01 -20.17 -10.81
CA PHE A 344 39.62 -19.92 -12.11
C PHE A 344 40.09 -18.47 -12.21
N GLN A 345 41.41 -18.28 -12.19
CA GLN A 345 42.03 -16.95 -12.29
C GLN A 345 42.28 -16.54 -13.74
N TRP A 346 41.74 -15.41 -14.20
CA TRP A 346 41.80 -15.01 -15.61
C TRP A 346 43.23 -14.87 -16.15
N HIS A 347 44.09 -14.17 -15.41
CA HIS A 347 45.46 -13.83 -15.81
C HIS A 347 46.37 -15.03 -16.06
N ARG A 348 46.09 -16.16 -15.41
CA ARG A 348 46.88 -17.41 -15.53
C ARG A 348 46.14 -18.47 -16.32
N GLY A 349 44.81 -18.50 -16.18
CA GLY A 349 43.93 -19.48 -16.80
C GLY A 349 43.76 -19.31 -18.30
N MET A 350 43.76 -18.08 -18.83
CA MET A 350 43.44 -17.83 -20.24
C MET A 350 44.58 -18.09 -21.23
N ASN A 351 45.80 -18.39 -20.78
CA ASN A 351 46.93 -18.72 -21.68
C ASN A 351 46.88 -20.15 -22.26
N SER A 352 45.93 -20.97 -21.79
CA SER A 352 45.74 -22.35 -22.22
C SER A 352 44.51 -22.46 -23.13
N SER A 353 44.70 -23.01 -24.34
CA SER A 353 43.60 -23.27 -25.28
C SER A 353 42.55 -24.25 -24.71
N ASN A 354 42.96 -25.15 -23.81
CA ASN A 354 42.05 -26.03 -23.11
C ASN A 354 41.14 -25.25 -22.16
N ASN A 355 41.72 -24.32 -21.40
CA ASN A 355 40.98 -23.49 -20.44
C ASN A 355 40.03 -22.53 -21.15
N GLN A 356 40.46 -21.92 -22.26
CA GLN A 356 39.59 -21.09 -23.10
C GLN A 356 38.38 -21.89 -23.62
N ARG A 357 38.60 -23.13 -24.07
CA ARG A 357 37.51 -24.02 -24.51
C ARG A 357 36.56 -24.35 -23.37
N MET A 358 37.07 -24.70 -22.20
CA MET A 358 36.25 -24.99 -21.01
C MET A 358 35.39 -23.80 -20.62
N LEU A 359 35.96 -22.59 -20.63
CA LEU A 359 35.23 -21.38 -20.29
C LEU A 359 34.16 -21.03 -21.34
N LYS A 360 34.48 -21.20 -22.63
CA LYS A 360 33.48 -21.06 -23.71
C LYS A 360 32.32 -22.03 -23.55
N HIS A 361 32.60 -23.29 -23.19
CA HIS A 361 31.56 -24.27 -22.86
C HIS A 361 30.74 -23.85 -21.64
N PHE A 362 31.38 -23.42 -20.56
CA PHE A 362 30.70 -22.95 -19.35
C PHE A 362 29.73 -21.81 -19.64
N ILE A 363 30.17 -20.78 -20.36
CA ILE A 363 29.34 -19.63 -20.74
C ILE A 363 28.19 -20.05 -21.65
N THR A 364 28.46 -20.90 -22.64
CA THR A 364 27.40 -21.41 -23.53
C THR A 364 26.34 -22.17 -22.73
N SER A 365 26.74 -22.99 -21.76
CA SER A 365 25.82 -23.70 -20.88
C SER A 365 25.05 -22.75 -19.96
N MET A 366 25.68 -21.72 -19.41
CA MET A 366 25.00 -20.69 -18.61
C MET A 366 23.94 -19.93 -19.42
N LEU A 367 24.27 -19.52 -20.64
CA LEU A 367 23.33 -18.89 -21.56
C LEU A 367 22.14 -19.81 -21.90
N SER A 368 22.39 -21.12 -22.04
CA SER A 368 21.32 -22.11 -22.19
C SER A 368 20.45 -22.19 -20.93
N GLU A 369 21.07 -22.31 -19.74
CA GLU A 369 20.35 -22.38 -18.46
C GLU A 369 19.53 -21.12 -18.18
N LEU A 370 19.95 -19.95 -18.68
CA LEU A 370 19.19 -18.70 -18.65
C LEU A 370 17.86 -18.76 -19.44
N GLN A 371 17.66 -19.74 -20.31
CA GLN A 371 16.43 -19.88 -21.10
C GLN A 371 15.55 -21.05 -20.65
N THR A 372 16.16 -22.14 -20.16
CA THR A 372 15.51 -23.45 -19.99
C THR A 372 14.22 -23.43 -19.16
N ASP A 373 14.15 -22.63 -18.10
CA ASP A 373 13.04 -22.62 -17.14
C ASP A 373 12.14 -21.36 -17.22
N ARG A 374 12.40 -20.43 -18.16
CA ARG A 374 11.61 -19.17 -18.35
C ARG A 374 10.14 -19.46 -18.60
N VAL A 375 9.85 -20.15 -19.71
CA VAL A 375 8.48 -20.41 -20.17
C VAL A 375 7.72 -21.26 -19.14
N GLY A 376 8.33 -22.35 -18.68
CA GLY A 376 7.71 -23.24 -17.71
C GLY A 376 7.40 -22.55 -16.38
N THR A 377 8.26 -21.62 -15.94
CA THR A 377 7.98 -20.82 -14.74
C THR A 377 6.87 -19.82 -15.01
N GLN A 378 6.92 -19.06 -16.11
CA GLN A 378 5.89 -18.09 -16.46
C GLN A 378 4.50 -18.71 -16.51
N GLU A 379 4.37 -19.88 -17.16
CA GLU A 379 3.11 -20.61 -17.27
C GLU A 379 2.62 -21.16 -15.92
N ALA A 380 3.53 -21.43 -14.98
CA ALA A 380 3.17 -21.93 -13.66
C ALA A 380 2.61 -20.86 -12.72
N LEU A 381 2.83 -19.56 -13.00
CA LEU A 381 2.51 -18.43 -12.13
C LEU A 381 1.19 -17.76 -12.52
N GLU A 382 0.20 -17.88 -11.64
CA GLU A 382 -1.13 -17.29 -11.78
C GLU A 382 -1.41 -16.22 -10.71
N ILE A 383 -0.73 -16.29 -9.56
CA ILE A 383 -0.87 -15.33 -8.47
C ILE A 383 -0.18 -14.02 -8.88
N ASP A 384 -0.93 -12.91 -8.85
CA ASP A 384 -0.46 -11.59 -9.31
C ASP A 384 0.87 -11.15 -8.65
N PHE A 385 1.07 -11.51 -7.37
CA PHE A 385 2.32 -11.24 -6.65
C PHE A 385 3.53 -11.91 -7.33
N TYR A 386 3.46 -13.20 -7.64
CA TYR A 386 4.55 -13.91 -8.29
C TYR A 386 4.73 -13.49 -9.74
N GLN A 387 3.66 -13.16 -10.46
CA GLN A 387 3.76 -12.63 -11.82
C GLN A 387 4.55 -11.31 -11.86
N ARG A 388 4.25 -10.37 -10.95
CA ARG A 388 5.04 -9.12 -10.86
C ARG A 388 6.49 -9.36 -10.48
N ARG A 389 6.73 -10.25 -9.52
CA ARG A 389 8.09 -10.60 -9.09
C ARG A 389 8.87 -11.27 -10.21
N PHE A 390 8.23 -12.15 -10.99
CA PHE A 390 8.82 -12.77 -12.17
C PHE A 390 9.29 -11.73 -13.17
N LEU A 391 8.46 -10.73 -13.52
CA LEU A 391 8.84 -9.66 -14.45
C LEU A 391 10.07 -8.86 -13.97
N VAL A 392 10.17 -8.55 -12.67
CA VAL A 392 11.34 -7.87 -12.12
C VAL A 392 12.59 -8.75 -12.18
N THR A 393 12.43 -10.06 -11.94
CA THR A 393 13.52 -11.02 -12.01
C THR A 393 13.97 -11.27 -13.46
N GLU A 394 13.07 -11.12 -14.44
CA GLU A 394 13.43 -11.18 -15.87
C GLU A 394 14.41 -10.10 -16.27
N ASP A 395 14.27 -8.87 -15.76
CA ASP A 395 15.22 -7.78 -16.04
C ASP A 395 16.63 -8.15 -15.56
N LEU A 396 16.74 -8.75 -14.35
CA LEU A 396 18.02 -9.22 -13.82
C LEU A 396 18.59 -10.37 -14.66
N ARG A 397 17.72 -11.22 -15.20
CA ARG A 397 18.09 -12.35 -16.04
C ARG A 397 18.62 -11.91 -17.39
N ASP A 398 18.00 -10.91 -17.99
CA ASP A 398 18.45 -10.31 -19.25
C ASP A 398 19.79 -9.58 -19.07
N GLN A 399 19.99 -8.88 -17.93
CA GLN A 399 21.29 -8.29 -17.60
C GLN A 399 22.37 -9.38 -17.45
N ALA A 400 22.08 -10.48 -16.75
CA ALA A 400 23.03 -11.58 -16.62
C ALA A 400 23.41 -12.16 -17.99
N ALA A 401 22.44 -12.33 -18.89
CA ALA A 401 22.70 -12.78 -20.26
C ALA A 401 23.64 -11.82 -21.00
N GLN A 402 23.44 -10.51 -20.87
CA GLN A 402 24.30 -9.51 -21.48
C GLN A 402 25.73 -9.59 -20.92
N ASP A 403 25.88 -9.73 -19.60
CA ASP A 403 27.20 -9.88 -18.96
C ASP A 403 27.96 -11.11 -19.49
N PHE A 404 27.25 -12.23 -19.74
CA PHE A 404 27.87 -13.42 -20.34
C PHE A 404 28.30 -13.18 -21.80
N ILE A 405 27.48 -12.49 -22.60
CA ILE A 405 27.77 -12.18 -24.01
C ILE A 405 28.97 -11.24 -24.09
N ASP A 406 28.95 -10.14 -23.35
CA ASP A 406 30.02 -9.14 -23.35
C ASP A 406 31.37 -9.75 -22.92
N PHE A 407 31.34 -10.73 -22.02
CA PHE A 407 32.55 -11.43 -21.58
C PHE A 407 33.09 -12.32 -22.70
N ALA A 408 32.21 -13.07 -23.36
CA ALA A 408 32.59 -13.95 -24.45
C ALA A 408 33.23 -13.14 -25.60
N ASP A 409 32.59 -12.04 -26.00
CA ASP A 409 33.03 -11.18 -27.11
C ASP A 409 34.35 -10.46 -26.81
N SER A 410 34.62 -10.11 -25.54
CA SER A 410 35.81 -9.34 -25.16
C SER A 410 37.04 -10.19 -24.81
N ARG A 411 36.85 -11.44 -24.37
CA ARG A 411 37.95 -12.27 -23.83
C ARG A 411 38.10 -13.65 -24.46
N LEU A 412 37.13 -14.13 -25.25
CA LEU A 412 37.13 -15.50 -25.79
C LEU A 412 37.06 -15.60 -27.32
N ASP A 413 36.73 -14.51 -27.99
CA ASP A 413 36.85 -14.33 -29.44
C ASP A 413 38.00 -13.35 -29.75
#